data_AF-A0A6J1K824-F1
#
_entry.id   AF-A0A6J1K824-F1
#
_cell.length_a   1.000
_cell.length_b   1.000
_cell.length_c   1.000
_cell.angle_alpha   90.00
_cell.angle_beta   90.00
_cell.angle_gamma   90.00
#
_symmetry.space_group_name_H-M   'P 1'
#
loop_
_entity.id
_entity.type
_entity.pdbx_description
1 polymer ?
#
loop_
_entity_poly.entity_id
_entity_poly.type
_entity_poly.pdbx_seq_one_letter_code
_entity_poly.pdbx_strand_id
1 'polypeptide(L)'
;MEDEIGNLLKVWISIWICLGYCYGVGKKIGEGFTRFLLIFPVICIFLYLPLKLHSLHLGGLTAFFVAWLANFKLLLFAAGQGPLATTGMSIAEFCAVASFPIKIKQILPQKSSEPAGNGGAATVIDPKSNQNHCESPFNYAVKILLVAALVKAYDYTHILHQKLVWFLLCFHIYFILDLSFAAASAAVSHGGTIELLPLFHHPYLSTSLQDFWGRRWNLAVTGILRPVAYRPAVSTATKLIGPRWAPLAGVAATFLVSAAMHELMFFYMSRQWPPPTWEVAAFFVLHGGCLAVEMVAKRLWIDAWKMPPLPAVVSVPVTVGFFFWTCFWLFFPPFINTCKADVRVVKEYEIFGAFLKNIYYGNKNIYLW
;
A
#
# COMPACT_ATOMS: atom_id res chain seq x y z
N MET A 1 -13.91 21.86 -6.43
CA MET A 1 -13.53 20.58 -7.07
C MET A 1 -12.61 20.84 -8.25
N GLU A 2 -12.98 21.74 -9.15
CA GLU A 2 -12.18 22.10 -10.33
C GLU A 2 -10.74 22.49 -10.00
N ASP A 3 -10.53 23.38 -9.01
CA ASP A 3 -9.18 23.77 -8.58
C ASP A 3 -8.34 22.57 -8.10
N GLU A 4 -8.96 21.66 -7.35
CA GLU A 4 -8.29 20.47 -6.82
C GLU A 4 -7.92 19.50 -7.94
N ILE A 5 -8.79 19.32 -8.94
CA ILE A 5 -8.49 18.54 -10.15
C ILE A 5 -7.36 19.21 -10.95
N GLY A 6 -7.37 20.53 -11.07
CA GLY A 6 -6.28 21.29 -11.70
C GLY A 6 -4.95 21.10 -10.98
N ASN A 7 -4.96 21.09 -9.64
CA ASN A 7 -3.76 20.79 -8.83
C ASN A 7 -3.30 19.33 -9.01
N LEU A 8 -4.24 18.38 -9.04
CA LEU A 8 -3.95 16.98 -9.30
C LEU A 8 -3.23 16.80 -10.64
N LEU A 9 -3.75 17.41 -11.72
CA LEU A 9 -3.12 17.35 -13.04
C LEU A 9 -1.70 17.92 -13.01
N LYS A 10 -1.50 19.10 -12.42
CA LYS A 10 -0.17 19.71 -12.28
C LYS A 10 0.81 18.81 -11.51
N VAL A 11 0.35 18.20 -10.42
CA VAL A 11 1.14 17.27 -9.61
C VAL A 11 1.54 16.04 -10.44
N TRP A 12 0.59 15.39 -11.11
CA TRP A 12 0.86 14.17 -11.88
C TRP A 12 1.70 14.41 -13.14
N ILE A 13 1.52 15.54 -13.82
CA ILE A 13 2.42 15.97 -14.90
C ILE A 13 3.85 16.14 -14.37
N SER A 14 4.01 16.80 -13.23
CA SER A 14 5.32 17.01 -12.59
C SER A 14 5.99 15.68 -12.21
N ILE A 15 5.21 14.73 -11.70
CA ILE A 15 5.69 13.37 -11.37
C ILE A 15 6.25 12.70 -12.62
N TRP A 16 5.50 12.69 -13.72
CA TRP A 16 5.91 12.02 -14.96
C TRP A 16 7.14 12.66 -15.60
N ILE A 17 7.28 13.99 -15.53
CA ILE A 17 8.49 14.70 -15.96
C ILE A 17 9.70 14.24 -15.12
N CYS A 18 9.55 14.18 -13.79
CA CYS A 18 10.62 13.73 -12.90
C CYS A 18 11.00 12.26 -13.13
N LEU A 19 10.02 11.39 -13.40
CA LEU A 19 10.27 9.99 -13.75
C LEU A 19 10.99 9.85 -15.09
N GLY A 20 10.63 10.66 -16.09
CA GLY A 20 11.33 10.73 -17.36
C GLY A 20 12.80 11.15 -17.20
N TYR A 21 13.07 12.10 -16.30
CA TYR A 21 14.44 12.43 -15.89
C TYR A 21 15.17 11.23 -15.27
N CYS A 22 14.55 10.55 -14.29
CA CYS A 22 15.14 9.37 -13.65
C CYS A 22 15.44 8.23 -14.64
N TYR A 23 14.56 8.01 -15.62
CA TYR A 23 14.77 7.06 -16.71
C TYR A 23 16.02 7.41 -17.53
N GLY A 24 16.17 8.69 -17.90
CA GLY A 24 17.36 9.19 -18.59
C GLY A 24 18.65 9.01 -17.77
N VAL A 25 18.59 9.27 -16.46
CA VAL A 25 19.72 9.04 -15.54
C VAL A 25 20.11 7.56 -15.53
N GLY A 26 19.16 6.64 -15.41
CA GLY A 26 19.46 5.20 -15.38
C GLY A 26 20.03 4.65 -16.69
N LYS A 27 19.71 5.26 -17.84
CA LYS A 27 20.34 4.92 -19.13
C LYS A 27 21.80 5.38 -19.24
N LYS A 28 22.16 6.48 -18.60
CA LYS A 28 23.49 7.11 -18.74
C LYS A 28 24.44 6.75 -17.61
N ILE A 29 23.92 6.52 -16.42
CA ILE A 29 24.69 6.33 -15.18
C ILE A 29 24.42 4.94 -14.65
N GLY A 30 25.48 4.18 -14.37
CA GLY A 30 25.41 2.85 -13.76
C GLY A 30 24.75 2.86 -12.37
N GLU A 31 24.36 1.69 -11.88
CA GLU A 31 23.81 1.55 -10.53
C GLU A 31 24.83 1.89 -9.44
N GLY A 32 24.35 2.35 -8.29
CA GLY A 32 25.17 2.72 -7.15
C GLY A 32 24.96 4.16 -6.69
N PHE A 33 25.93 4.66 -5.93
CA PHE A 33 25.79 5.92 -5.19
C PHE A 33 25.63 7.15 -6.08
N THR A 34 26.32 7.22 -7.22
CA THR A 34 26.20 8.35 -8.16
C THR A 34 24.79 8.46 -8.73
N ARG A 35 24.18 7.32 -9.11
CA ARG A 35 22.79 7.28 -9.57
C ARG A 35 21.83 7.70 -8.45
N PHE A 36 22.07 7.26 -7.22
CA PHE A 36 21.30 7.70 -6.06
C PHE A 36 21.36 9.22 -5.88
N LEU A 37 22.56 9.83 -5.90
CA LEU A 37 22.72 11.28 -5.73
C LEU A 37 21.95 12.09 -6.78
N LEU A 38 21.92 11.62 -8.03
CA LEU A 38 21.17 12.28 -9.10
C LEU A 38 19.65 12.11 -8.98
N ILE A 39 19.19 10.99 -8.41
CA ILE A 39 17.77 10.71 -8.18
C ILE A 39 17.26 11.34 -6.87
N PHE A 40 18.15 11.60 -5.90
CA PHE A 40 17.77 12.13 -4.59
C PHE A 40 16.94 13.42 -4.62
N PRO A 41 17.22 14.42 -5.48
CA PRO A 41 16.35 15.59 -5.62
C PRO A 41 14.91 15.24 -6.03
N VAL A 42 14.73 14.22 -6.88
CA VAL A 42 13.40 13.75 -7.29
C VAL A 42 12.67 13.11 -6.11
N ILE A 43 13.38 12.35 -5.26
CA ILE A 43 12.81 11.77 -4.04
C ILE A 43 12.27 12.88 -3.13
N CYS A 44 13.03 13.97 -2.94
CA CYS A 44 12.57 15.12 -2.15
C CYS A 44 11.34 15.79 -2.77
N ILE A 45 11.31 15.96 -4.09
CA ILE A 45 10.14 16.49 -4.81
C ILE A 45 8.91 15.60 -4.59
N PHE A 46 9.08 14.28 -4.63
CA PHE A 46 7.99 13.31 -4.43
C PHE A 46 7.42 13.32 -3.02
N LEU A 47 8.22 13.68 -2.01
CA LEU A 47 7.72 13.94 -0.65
C LEU A 47 6.95 15.26 -0.58
N TYR A 48 7.36 16.28 -1.34
CA TYR A 48 6.69 17.58 -1.31
C TYR A 48 5.35 17.61 -2.07
N LEU A 49 5.25 16.95 -3.21
CA LEU A 49 4.11 17.06 -4.12
C LEU A 49 2.74 16.73 -3.51
N PRO A 50 2.57 15.69 -2.66
CA PRO A 50 1.28 15.40 -2.03
C PRO A 50 0.72 16.56 -1.19
N LEU A 51 1.57 17.45 -0.65
CA LEU A 51 1.13 18.63 0.10
C LEU A 51 0.37 19.66 -0.74
N LYS A 52 0.44 19.56 -2.07
CA LYS A 52 -0.31 20.41 -3.00
C LYS A 52 -1.76 19.99 -3.17
N LEU A 53 -2.15 18.83 -2.63
CA LEU A 53 -3.51 18.32 -2.67
C LEU A 53 -4.18 18.51 -1.31
N HIS A 54 -5.43 18.96 -1.32
CA HIS A 54 -6.26 19.22 -0.14
C HIS A 54 -7.30 18.12 0.12
N SER A 55 -7.67 17.36 -0.92
CA SER A 55 -8.55 16.20 -0.78
C SER A 55 -7.86 15.08 -0.01
N LEU A 56 -8.59 14.50 0.94
CA LEU A 56 -8.21 13.33 1.72
C LEU A 56 -7.97 12.14 0.80
N HIS A 57 -8.89 11.86 -0.14
CA HIS A 57 -8.74 10.74 -1.08
C HIS A 57 -7.60 10.98 -2.07
N LEU A 58 -7.62 12.09 -2.80
CA LEU A 58 -6.61 12.36 -3.85
C LEU A 58 -5.21 12.57 -3.27
N GLY A 59 -5.12 13.33 -2.17
CA GLY A 59 -3.86 13.56 -1.45
C GLY A 59 -3.33 12.28 -0.82
N GLY A 60 -4.19 11.51 -0.15
CA GLY A 60 -3.82 10.23 0.47
C GLY A 60 -3.34 9.20 -0.55
N LEU A 61 -4.04 9.04 -1.68
CA LEU A 61 -3.64 8.13 -2.76
C LEU A 61 -2.36 8.59 -3.45
N THR A 62 -2.21 9.89 -3.71
CA THR A 62 -0.97 10.42 -4.31
C THR A 62 0.22 10.24 -3.36
N ALA A 63 0.04 10.49 -2.07
CA ALA A 63 1.06 10.20 -1.07
C ALA A 63 1.44 8.71 -1.06
N PHE A 64 0.45 7.82 -1.12
CA PHE A 64 0.70 6.39 -1.13
C PHE A 64 1.45 5.94 -2.39
N PHE A 65 1.02 6.35 -3.58
CA PHE A 65 1.65 5.97 -4.84
C PHE A 65 3.03 6.58 -5.02
N VAL A 66 3.21 7.85 -4.65
CA VAL A 66 4.38 8.64 -5.04
C VAL A 66 5.36 8.77 -3.89
N ALA A 67 4.94 9.37 -2.78
CA ALA A 67 5.82 9.60 -1.63
C ALA A 67 6.29 8.28 -0.99
N TRP A 68 5.47 7.22 -1.08
CA TRP A 68 5.85 5.88 -0.62
C TRP A 68 6.35 4.98 -1.75
N LEU A 69 5.45 4.45 -2.59
CA LEU A 69 5.82 3.35 -3.49
C LEU A 69 6.84 3.77 -4.55
N ALA A 70 6.64 4.91 -5.22
CA ALA A 70 7.55 5.37 -6.27
C ALA A 70 8.94 5.71 -5.70
N ASN A 71 9.00 6.42 -4.56
CA ASN A 71 10.28 6.68 -3.88
C ASN A 71 11.04 5.40 -3.54
N PHE A 72 10.36 4.39 -3.01
CA PHE A 72 11.00 3.13 -2.67
C PHE A 72 11.48 2.38 -3.90
N LYS A 73 10.71 2.40 -5.00
CA LYS A 73 11.16 1.84 -6.29
C LYS A 73 12.36 2.60 -6.86
N LEU A 74 12.41 3.93 -6.73
CA LEU A 74 13.53 4.76 -7.16
C LEU A 74 14.80 4.49 -6.33
N LEU A 75 14.66 4.28 -5.02
CA LEU A 75 15.77 3.87 -4.15
C LEU A 75 16.34 2.51 -4.57
N LEU A 76 15.46 1.52 -4.81
CA LEU A 76 15.87 0.23 -5.33
C LEU A 76 16.53 0.35 -6.71
N PHE A 77 15.95 1.16 -7.61
CA PHE A 77 16.48 1.42 -8.95
C PHE A 77 17.87 2.04 -8.92
N ALA A 78 18.11 2.96 -7.98
CA ALA A 78 19.42 3.54 -7.75
C ALA A 78 20.44 2.45 -7.36
N ALA A 79 20.02 1.46 -6.59
CA ALA A 79 20.81 0.30 -6.16
C ALA A 79 20.84 -0.87 -7.18
N GLY A 80 20.28 -0.72 -8.39
CA GLY A 80 20.26 -1.79 -9.38
C GLY A 80 19.22 -2.88 -9.12
N GLN A 81 18.24 -2.61 -8.26
CA GLN A 81 17.25 -3.58 -7.78
C GLN A 81 15.82 -3.16 -8.12
N GLY A 82 14.89 -4.08 -7.91
CA GLY A 82 13.46 -3.82 -8.01
C GLY A 82 12.96 -3.75 -9.46
N PRO A 83 11.66 -3.44 -9.64
CA PRO A 83 10.99 -3.59 -10.93
C PRO A 83 11.47 -2.60 -12.00
N LEU A 84 12.07 -1.48 -11.60
CA LEU A 84 12.57 -0.44 -12.50
C LEU A 84 13.97 -0.75 -13.07
N ALA A 85 14.70 -1.70 -12.48
CA ALA A 85 16.02 -2.11 -12.96
C ALA A 85 15.95 -3.04 -14.18
N THR A 86 14.75 -3.47 -14.59
CA THR A 86 14.53 -4.35 -15.75
C THR A 86 14.95 -3.66 -17.05
N THR A 87 15.76 -4.35 -17.85
CA THR A 87 16.23 -3.85 -19.15
C THR A 87 15.12 -3.86 -20.21
N GLY A 88 15.18 -2.93 -21.16
CA GLY A 88 14.27 -2.91 -22.32
C GLY A 88 12.94 -2.18 -22.09
N MET A 89 12.72 -1.63 -20.90
CA MET A 89 11.52 -0.85 -20.58
C MET A 89 11.46 0.47 -21.37
N SER A 90 10.31 0.77 -21.97
CA SER A 90 10.02 2.09 -22.55
C SER A 90 9.88 3.15 -21.45
N ILE A 91 9.98 4.43 -21.81
CA ILE A 91 9.80 5.53 -20.84
C ILE A 91 8.39 5.52 -20.22
N ALA A 92 7.36 5.17 -21.02
CA ALA A 92 5.99 5.11 -20.54
C ALA A 92 5.78 3.97 -19.53
N GLU A 93 6.33 2.79 -19.84
CA GLU A 93 6.32 1.65 -18.90
C GLU A 93 7.09 1.96 -17.63
N PHE A 94 8.24 2.64 -17.72
CA PHE A 94 9.00 3.08 -16.55
C PHE A 94 8.19 4.01 -15.66
N CYS A 95 7.56 5.04 -16.26
CA CYS A 95 6.71 5.96 -15.53
C CYS A 95 5.51 5.25 -14.89
N ALA A 96 4.87 4.32 -15.60
CA ALA A 96 3.74 3.55 -15.09
C ALA A 96 4.15 2.62 -13.94
N VAL A 97 5.23 1.84 -14.10
CA VAL A 97 5.73 0.92 -13.07
C VAL A 97 6.23 1.68 -11.85
N ALA A 98 6.84 2.84 -12.02
CA ALA A 98 7.28 3.66 -10.89
C ALA A 98 6.06 4.19 -10.12
N SER A 99 5.12 4.81 -10.84
CA SER A 99 3.94 5.46 -10.27
C SER A 99 2.97 4.48 -9.63
N PHE A 100 2.77 3.32 -10.24
CA PHE A 100 1.65 2.44 -9.94
C PHE A 100 2.08 1.04 -9.47
N PRO A 101 1.25 0.38 -8.67
CA PRO A 101 1.47 -0.95 -8.09
C PRO A 101 1.20 -2.08 -9.09
N ILE A 102 1.89 -2.01 -10.24
CA ILE A 102 1.70 -2.92 -11.38
C ILE A 102 2.93 -3.81 -11.59
N LYS A 103 2.74 -4.96 -12.22
CA LYS A 103 3.80 -5.81 -12.77
C LYS A 103 3.66 -5.93 -14.28
N ILE A 104 4.76 -5.79 -15.01
CA ILE A 104 4.79 -6.04 -16.46
C ILE A 104 5.10 -7.53 -16.65
N LYS A 105 4.32 -8.22 -17.50
CA LYS A 105 4.49 -9.66 -17.78
C LYS A 105 5.78 -10.01 -18.56
N GLN A 106 6.59 -9.05 -18.99
CA GLN A 106 7.72 -9.33 -19.89
C GLN A 106 8.84 -10.10 -19.18
N ILE A 107 8.95 -11.38 -19.58
CA ILE A 107 10.11 -12.27 -19.60
C ILE A 107 11.06 -12.08 -18.40
N LEU A 108 10.72 -12.70 -17.27
CA LEU A 108 11.74 -13.17 -16.34
C LEU A 108 12.47 -14.34 -17.01
N PRO A 109 13.75 -14.24 -17.43
CA PRO A 109 14.58 -15.41 -17.38
C PRO A 109 14.69 -15.77 -15.90
N GLN A 110 14.09 -16.89 -15.51
CA GLN A 110 14.42 -17.55 -14.25
C GLN A 110 15.93 -17.88 -14.28
N LYS A 111 16.75 -16.94 -13.83
CA LYS A 111 18.15 -17.19 -13.50
C LYS A 111 18.45 -16.58 -12.14
N SER A 112 18.03 -17.33 -11.13
CA SER A 112 18.66 -17.33 -9.82
C SER A 112 18.99 -18.79 -9.50
N SER A 113 20.18 -19.19 -9.93
CA SER A 113 20.92 -20.27 -9.30
C SER A 113 21.26 -19.82 -7.87
N GLU A 114 20.39 -20.15 -6.91
CA GLU A 114 20.77 -20.22 -5.51
C GLU A 114 21.57 -21.52 -5.28
N PRO A 115 22.74 -21.49 -4.63
CA PRO A 115 23.38 -22.71 -4.17
C PRO A 115 22.54 -23.28 -3.04
N ALA A 116 22.10 -24.53 -3.21
CA ALA A 116 21.43 -25.31 -2.18
C ALA A 116 22.39 -25.53 -0.99
N GLY A 117 22.15 -24.80 0.11
CA GLY A 117 22.67 -25.13 1.44
C GLY A 117 21.66 -26.00 2.18
N ASN A 118 21.98 -27.28 2.34
CA ASN A 118 21.15 -28.28 3.01
C ASN A 118 20.85 -27.93 4.48
N GLY A 119 19.58 -28.10 4.88
CA GLY A 119 19.19 -28.37 6.28
C GLY A 119 18.13 -27.43 6.86
N GLY A 120 16.84 -27.69 6.58
CA GLY A 120 15.73 -27.10 7.34
C GLY A 120 14.43 -27.02 6.54
N ALA A 121 13.53 -27.97 6.79
CA ALA A 121 12.11 -28.01 6.42
C ALA A 121 11.69 -27.19 5.19
N ALA A 122 11.59 -27.88 4.06
CA ALA A 122 10.98 -27.37 2.84
C ALA A 122 9.59 -26.79 3.12
N THR A 123 9.47 -25.47 3.14
CA THR A 123 8.21 -24.80 2.76
C THR A 123 7.97 -25.16 1.30
N VAL A 124 7.17 -26.21 1.08
CA VAL A 124 6.54 -26.48 -0.19
C VAL A 124 5.68 -25.27 -0.51
N ILE A 125 6.23 -24.34 -1.29
CA ILE A 125 5.41 -23.43 -2.08
C ILE A 125 4.79 -24.34 -3.13
N ASP A 126 3.59 -24.81 -2.83
CA ASP A 126 2.79 -25.59 -3.75
C ASP A 126 2.57 -24.74 -5.02
N PRO A 127 3.04 -25.15 -6.22
CA PRO A 127 2.93 -24.35 -7.44
C PRO A 127 1.49 -24.19 -7.96
N LYS A 128 0.49 -24.68 -7.22
CA LYS A 128 -0.92 -24.71 -7.63
C LYS A 128 -1.76 -23.49 -7.24
N SER A 129 -1.18 -22.45 -6.63
CA SER A 129 -1.93 -21.23 -6.24
C SER A 129 -1.78 -20.02 -7.19
N ASN A 130 -1.12 -20.18 -8.34
CA ASN A 130 -1.21 -19.21 -9.44
C ASN A 130 -2.58 -19.32 -10.14
N GLN A 131 -3.67 -19.16 -9.39
CA GLN A 131 -4.91 -18.73 -10.01
C GLN A 131 -4.72 -17.26 -10.38
N ASN A 132 -4.72 -17.01 -11.69
CA ASN A 132 -4.88 -15.69 -12.28
C ASN A 132 -6.20 -15.09 -11.76
N HIS A 133 -6.19 -14.47 -10.59
CA HIS A 133 -7.32 -13.70 -10.08
C HIS A 133 -7.33 -12.35 -10.79
N CYS A 134 -7.64 -12.37 -12.08
CA CYS A 134 -8.30 -11.22 -12.67
C CYS A 134 -9.69 -11.20 -12.04
N GLU A 135 -9.87 -10.41 -10.98
CA GLU A 135 -11.19 -10.25 -10.38
C GLU A 135 -12.18 -9.88 -11.49
N SER A 136 -13.31 -10.58 -11.52
CA SER A 136 -14.35 -10.34 -12.52
C SER A 136 -14.78 -8.87 -12.46
N PRO A 137 -15.09 -8.21 -13.60
CA PRO A 137 -15.69 -6.87 -13.62
C PRO A 137 -16.91 -6.75 -12.68
N PHE A 138 -17.62 -7.86 -12.46
CA PHE A 138 -18.70 -7.95 -11.49
C PHE A 138 -18.26 -7.68 -10.05
N ASN A 139 -17.10 -8.18 -9.62
CA ASN A 139 -16.58 -7.96 -8.26
C ASN A 139 -16.29 -6.47 -8.02
N TYR A 140 -15.72 -5.78 -9.02
CA TYR A 140 -15.51 -4.35 -8.95
C TYR A 140 -16.83 -3.58 -8.92
N ALA A 141 -17.82 -3.98 -9.71
CA ALA A 141 -19.17 -3.39 -9.66
C ALA A 141 -19.80 -3.54 -8.26
N VAL A 142 -19.70 -4.72 -7.65
CA VAL A 142 -20.15 -4.95 -6.26
C VAL A 142 -19.41 -4.05 -5.28
N LYS A 143 -18.09 -3.93 -5.38
CA LYS A 143 -17.29 -3.04 -4.51
C LYS A 143 -17.70 -1.57 -4.66
N ILE A 144 -17.96 -1.11 -5.89
CA ILE A 144 -18.47 0.25 -6.16
C ILE A 144 -19.84 0.45 -5.50
N LEU A 145 -20.76 -0.51 -5.63
CA LEU A 145 -22.07 -0.46 -4.97
C LEU A 145 -21.94 -0.45 -3.45
N LEU A 146 -21.01 -1.22 -2.88
CA LEU A 146 -20.73 -1.21 -1.45
C LEU A 146 -20.19 0.14 -0.99
N VAL A 147 -19.28 0.77 -1.74
CA VAL A 147 -18.83 2.14 -1.44
C VAL A 147 -19.99 3.13 -1.51
N ALA A 148 -20.85 3.05 -2.53
CA ALA A 148 -22.03 3.91 -2.62
C ALA A 148 -22.98 3.72 -1.43
N ALA A 149 -23.18 2.47 -0.98
CA ALA A 149 -23.97 2.17 0.21
C ALA A 149 -23.32 2.71 1.49
N LEU A 150 -21.99 2.62 1.63
CA LEU A 150 -21.25 3.20 2.76
C LEU A 150 -21.38 4.73 2.78
N VAL A 151 -21.24 5.38 1.63
CA VAL A 151 -21.44 6.83 1.51
C VAL A 151 -22.85 7.21 1.94
N LYS A 152 -23.88 6.45 1.52
CA LYS A 152 -25.25 6.69 1.94
C LYS A 152 -25.47 6.45 3.44
N ALA A 153 -24.78 5.46 4.02
CA ALA A 153 -24.84 5.20 5.45
C ALA A 153 -24.27 6.38 6.26
N TYR A 154 -23.33 7.16 5.70
CA TYR A 154 -22.78 8.32 6.40
C TYR A 154 -23.78 9.47 6.61
N ASP A 155 -24.84 9.57 5.81
CA ASP A 155 -25.94 10.52 6.04
C ASP A 155 -26.61 10.29 7.41
N TYR A 156 -26.53 9.06 7.93
CA TYR A 156 -27.12 8.64 9.20
C TYR A 156 -26.11 8.62 10.36
N THR A 157 -24.91 9.18 10.18
CA THR A 157 -23.87 9.26 11.23
C THR A 157 -24.35 9.90 12.54
N HIS A 158 -25.34 10.81 12.47
CA HIS A 158 -25.96 11.41 13.64
C HIS A 158 -26.77 10.42 14.51
N ILE A 159 -27.17 9.27 13.95
CA ILE A 159 -27.92 8.21 14.64
C ILE A 159 -26.99 7.03 14.97
N LEU A 160 -26.02 6.76 14.09
CA LEU A 160 -25.13 5.61 14.25
C LEU A 160 -24.16 5.80 15.42
N HIS A 161 -23.96 4.73 16.20
CA HIS A 161 -22.97 4.73 17.26
C HIS A 161 -21.56 4.96 16.69
N GLN A 162 -20.74 5.80 17.34
CA GLN A 162 -19.43 6.23 16.83
C GLN A 162 -18.51 5.05 16.44
N LYS A 163 -18.49 3.97 17.24
CA LYS A 163 -17.69 2.78 16.95
C LYS A 163 -18.15 2.04 15.69
N LEU A 164 -19.44 2.10 15.34
CA LEU A 164 -19.96 1.55 14.10
C LEU A 164 -19.49 2.39 12.91
N VAL A 165 -19.46 3.72 13.03
CA VAL A 165 -18.89 4.60 11.99
C VAL A 165 -17.42 4.27 11.72
N TRP A 166 -16.63 4.00 12.78
CA TRP A 166 -15.23 3.59 12.63
C TRP A 166 -15.09 2.25 11.92
N PHE A 167 -15.97 1.30 12.25
CA PHE A 167 -16.02 0.02 11.56
C PHE A 167 -16.33 0.18 10.06
N LEU A 168 -17.32 1.01 9.71
CA LEU A 168 -17.67 1.32 8.32
C LEU A 168 -16.51 2.00 7.58
N LEU A 169 -15.80 2.93 8.22
CA LEU A 169 -14.61 3.58 7.67
C LEU A 169 -13.48 2.58 7.39
N CYS A 170 -13.35 1.51 8.18
CA CYS A 170 -12.38 0.45 7.89
C CYS A 170 -12.64 -0.22 6.53
N PHE A 171 -13.91 -0.55 6.25
CA PHE A 171 -14.30 -1.11 4.94
C PHE A 171 -14.18 -0.08 3.82
N HIS A 172 -14.49 1.18 4.11
CA HIS A 172 -14.32 2.28 3.16
C HIS A 172 -12.87 2.37 2.67
N ILE A 173 -11.90 2.39 3.59
CA ILE A 173 -10.47 2.40 3.26
C ILE A 173 -10.10 1.18 2.42
N TYR A 174 -10.56 -0.01 2.83
CA TYR A 174 -10.30 -1.25 2.10
C TYR A 174 -10.80 -1.18 0.65
N PHE A 175 -12.07 -0.82 0.42
CA PHE A 175 -12.64 -0.77 -0.92
C PHE A 175 -12.05 0.35 -1.78
N ILE A 176 -11.80 1.52 -1.19
CA ILE A 176 -11.20 2.64 -1.93
C ILE A 176 -9.79 2.31 -2.37
N LEU A 177 -8.96 1.74 -1.51
CA LEU A 177 -7.60 1.34 -1.90
C LEU A 177 -7.65 0.35 -3.06
N ASP A 178 -8.52 -0.66 -2.97
CA ASP A 178 -8.63 -1.68 -4.00
C ASP A 178 -9.14 -1.14 -5.35
N LEU A 179 -10.21 -0.34 -5.33
CA LEU A 179 -10.77 0.31 -6.52
C LEU A 179 -9.78 1.31 -7.15
N SER A 180 -9.06 2.07 -6.34
CA SER A 180 -8.09 3.06 -6.83
C SER A 180 -6.93 2.40 -7.57
N PHE A 181 -6.52 1.21 -7.12
CA PHE A 181 -5.48 0.43 -7.77
C PHE A 181 -5.96 -0.18 -9.08
N ALA A 182 -7.18 -0.73 -9.08
CA ALA A 182 -7.81 -1.23 -10.30
C ALA A 182 -7.93 -0.12 -11.36
N ALA A 183 -8.38 1.08 -10.95
CA ALA A 183 -8.45 2.25 -11.81
C ALA A 183 -7.08 2.68 -12.33
N ALA A 184 -6.07 2.75 -11.45
CA ALA A 184 -4.70 3.09 -11.83
C ALA A 184 -4.11 2.10 -12.85
N SER A 185 -4.35 0.80 -12.67
CA SER A 185 -3.91 -0.24 -13.60
C SER A 185 -4.63 -0.16 -14.94
N ALA A 186 -5.95 0.05 -14.93
CA ALA A 186 -6.74 0.20 -16.15
C ALA A 186 -6.28 1.41 -16.99
N ALA A 187 -5.90 2.51 -16.33
CA ALA A 187 -5.42 3.72 -17.01
C ALA A 187 -4.09 3.53 -17.75
N VAL A 188 -3.27 2.57 -17.34
CA VAL A 188 -1.94 2.31 -17.94
C VAL A 188 -1.88 1.04 -18.78
N SER A 189 -2.85 0.13 -18.64
CA SER A 189 -2.90 -1.11 -19.42
C SER A 189 -3.25 -0.85 -20.88
N HIS A 190 -2.24 -0.82 -21.74
CA HIS A 190 -2.43 -0.83 -23.20
C HIS A 190 -2.27 -2.28 -23.69
N GLY A 191 -3.37 -2.96 -24.01
CA GLY A 191 -3.32 -4.27 -24.68
C GLY A 191 -2.98 -5.50 -23.82
N GLY A 192 -3.23 -5.47 -22.50
CA GLY A 192 -3.22 -6.70 -21.66
C GLY A 192 -1.85 -7.23 -21.19
N THR A 193 -0.77 -6.51 -21.43
CA THR A 193 0.60 -6.88 -21.00
C THR A 193 0.94 -6.54 -19.54
N ILE A 194 0.05 -5.83 -18.86
CA ILE A 194 0.23 -5.34 -17.49
C ILE A 194 -0.72 -6.10 -16.56
N GLU A 195 -0.17 -6.75 -15.54
CA GLU A 195 -0.96 -7.37 -14.47
C GLU A 195 -0.99 -6.46 -13.24
N LEU A 196 -2.19 -6.31 -12.68
CA LEU A 196 -2.35 -5.70 -11.37
C LEU A 196 -1.88 -6.70 -10.31
N LEU A 197 -1.06 -6.22 -9.36
CA LEU A 197 -0.75 -7.04 -8.20
C LEU A 197 -2.02 -7.15 -7.34
N PRO A 198 -2.53 -8.35 -7.03
CA PRO A 198 -3.67 -8.49 -6.13
C PRO A 198 -3.31 -7.82 -4.80
N LEU A 199 -4.04 -6.78 -4.42
CA LEU A 199 -3.73 -5.98 -3.23
C LEU A 199 -4.06 -6.73 -1.95
N PHE A 200 -5.21 -7.39 -1.98
CA PHE A 200 -5.81 -8.05 -0.83
C PHE A 200 -6.14 -9.49 -1.20
N HIS A 201 -6.00 -10.38 -0.22
CA HIS A 201 -6.34 -11.78 -0.37
C HIS A 201 -7.19 -12.24 0.81
N HIS A 202 -8.46 -11.81 0.81
CA HIS A 202 -9.43 -12.10 1.88
C HIS A 202 -8.86 -11.89 3.29
N PRO A 203 -8.48 -10.65 3.68
CA PRO A 203 -7.81 -10.37 4.95
C PRO A 203 -8.64 -10.70 6.19
N TYR A 204 -9.96 -10.80 6.05
CA TYR A 204 -10.86 -11.24 7.12
C TYR A 204 -10.81 -12.74 7.43
N LEU A 205 -10.09 -13.53 6.62
CA LEU A 205 -9.83 -14.96 6.86
C LEU A 205 -8.42 -15.23 7.43
N SER A 206 -7.77 -14.20 7.96
CA SER A 206 -6.43 -14.31 8.53
C SER A 206 -6.40 -15.14 9.79
N THR A 207 -5.62 -16.23 9.76
CA THR A 207 -5.44 -17.13 10.91
C THR A 207 -4.37 -16.66 11.89
N SER A 208 -3.61 -15.62 11.54
CA SER A 208 -2.55 -15.06 12.38
C SER A 208 -2.10 -13.70 11.87
N LEU A 209 -1.37 -12.92 12.68
CA LEU A 209 -0.83 -11.62 12.25
C LEU A 209 0.16 -11.77 11.11
N GLN A 210 0.95 -12.85 11.13
CA GLN A 210 1.86 -13.18 10.04
C GLN A 210 1.12 -13.43 8.72
N ASP A 211 -0.03 -14.10 8.78
CA ASP A 211 -0.88 -14.35 7.61
C ASP A 211 -1.55 -13.06 7.11
N PHE A 212 -2.06 -12.24 8.03
CA PHE A 212 -2.64 -10.93 7.74
C PHE A 212 -1.65 -10.00 7.03
N TRP A 213 -0.56 -9.59 7.70
CA TRP A 213 0.39 -8.62 7.18
C TRP A 213 1.29 -9.18 6.06
N GLY A 214 1.58 -10.48 6.08
CA GLY A 214 2.52 -11.08 5.14
C GLY A 214 1.90 -11.56 3.83
N ARG A 215 0.60 -11.92 3.83
CA ARG A 215 -0.01 -12.66 2.70
C ARG A 215 -1.38 -12.16 2.26
N ARG A 216 -2.05 -11.32 3.06
CA ARG A 216 -3.46 -10.98 2.78
C ARG A 216 -3.77 -9.49 2.76
N TRP A 217 -3.01 -8.67 3.46
CA TRP A 217 -3.20 -7.23 3.53
C TRP A 217 -2.13 -6.48 2.73
N ASN A 218 -2.57 -5.63 1.80
CA ASN A 218 -1.75 -4.68 1.05
C ASN A 218 -0.43 -5.28 0.49
N LEU A 219 -0.56 -6.24 -0.43
CA LEU A 219 0.58 -6.97 -0.98
C LEU A 219 1.54 -6.09 -1.81
N ALA A 220 1.09 -4.91 -2.27
CA ALA A 220 1.99 -3.93 -2.87
C ALA A 220 3.00 -3.39 -1.84
N VAL A 221 2.54 -3.06 -0.64
CA VAL A 221 3.40 -2.61 0.46
C VAL A 221 4.33 -3.75 0.92
N THR A 222 3.81 -4.95 1.12
CA THR A 222 4.64 -6.11 1.48
C THR A 222 5.67 -6.42 0.40
N GLY A 223 5.29 -6.27 -0.88
CA GLY A 223 6.16 -6.45 -2.03
C GLY A 223 7.32 -5.46 -2.07
N ILE A 224 7.10 -4.19 -1.73
CA ILE A 224 8.14 -3.16 -1.75
C ILE A 224 8.99 -3.12 -0.46
N LEU A 225 8.39 -3.37 0.71
CA LEU A 225 9.12 -3.39 1.98
C LEU A 225 10.07 -4.58 2.09
N ARG A 226 9.77 -5.68 1.40
CA ARG A 226 10.63 -6.88 1.42
C ARG A 226 12.05 -6.61 0.90
N PRO A 227 12.26 -6.04 -0.31
CA PRO A 227 13.59 -5.66 -0.77
C PRO A 227 14.14 -4.40 -0.09
N VAL A 228 13.31 -3.43 0.31
CA VAL A 228 13.78 -2.16 0.89
C VAL A 228 14.24 -2.29 2.34
N ALA A 229 13.49 -3.03 3.18
CA ALA A 229 13.71 -3.08 4.62
C ALA A 229 14.01 -4.51 5.10
N TYR A 230 13.15 -5.47 4.78
CA TYR A 230 13.25 -6.83 5.34
C TYR A 230 14.56 -7.53 4.96
N ARG A 231 14.84 -7.68 3.66
CA ARG A 231 16.01 -8.43 3.17
C ARG A 231 17.34 -7.81 3.62
N PRO A 232 17.56 -6.49 3.53
CA PRO A 232 18.78 -5.87 4.03
C PRO A 232 18.96 -6.07 5.54
N ALA A 233 17.90 -5.92 6.33
CA ALA A 233 17.94 -6.13 7.77
C ALA A 233 18.24 -7.58 8.14
N VAL A 234 17.58 -8.56 7.48
CA VAL A 234 17.86 -10.00 7.69
C VAL A 234 19.30 -10.33 7.28
N SER A 235 19.78 -9.85 6.13
CA SER A 235 21.15 -10.12 5.66
C SER A 235 22.20 -9.61 6.66
N THR A 236 21.99 -8.40 7.19
CA THR A 236 22.87 -7.81 8.20
C THR A 236 22.78 -8.56 9.52
N ALA A 237 21.57 -8.84 9.99
CA ALA A 237 21.34 -9.54 11.26
C ALA A 237 21.81 -11.01 11.22
N THR A 238 21.78 -11.67 10.06
CA THR A 238 22.29 -13.04 9.90
C THR A 238 23.77 -13.12 10.27
N LYS A 239 24.55 -12.08 9.95
CA LYS A 239 25.98 -12.00 10.29
C LYS A 239 26.23 -11.73 11.78
N LEU A 240 25.27 -11.12 12.48
CA LEU A 240 25.44 -10.67 13.87
C LEU A 240 24.82 -11.62 14.90
N ILE A 241 23.58 -12.07 14.67
CA ILE A 241 22.77 -12.86 15.61
C ILE A 241 22.38 -14.24 15.05
N GLY A 242 22.92 -14.58 13.88
CA GLY A 242 22.70 -15.86 13.21
C GLY A 242 21.38 -15.94 12.41
N PRO A 243 21.29 -16.90 11.47
CA PRO A 243 20.14 -17.05 10.56
C PRO A 243 18.84 -17.38 11.29
N ARG A 244 18.95 -17.96 12.50
CA ARG A 244 17.80 -18.36 13.32
C ARG A 244 16.96 -17.16 13.77
N TRP A 245 17.59 -16.04 14.12
CA TRP A 245 16.95 -14.88 14.73
C TRP A 245 16.88 -13.67 13.81
N ALA A 246 17.67 -13.67 12.73
CA ALA A 246 17.67 -12.62 11.72
C ALA A 246 16.28 -12.25 11.17
N PRO A 247 15.32 -13.16 10.96
CA PRO A 247 13.96 -12.81 10.54
C PRO A 247 13.25 -11.82 11.47
N LEU A 248 13.51 -11.85 12.78
CA LEU A 248 12.89 -10.92 13.73
C LEU A 248 13.38 -9.48 13.50
N ALA A 249 14.67 -9.30 13.21
CA ALA A 249 15.22 -8.00 12.83
C ALA A 249 14.62 -7.51 11.50
N GLY A 250 14.38 -8.43 10.55
CA GLY A 250 13.65 -8.14 9.31
C GLY A 250 12.24 -7.61 9.56
N VAL A 251 11.49 -8.25 10.45
CA VAL A 251 10.15 -7.82 10.86
C VAL A 251 10.21 -6.44 11.52
N ALA A 252 11.09 -6.25 12.50
CA ALA A 252 11.23 -4.98 13.21
C ALA A 252 11.53 -3.82 12.24
N ALA A 253 12.52 -3.99 11.35
CA ALA A 253 12.86 -2.99 10.34
C ALA A 253 11.68 -2.70 9.39
N THR A 254 10.96 -3.74 8.96
CA THR A 254 9.81 -3.60 8.07
C THR A 254 8.68 -2.77 8.70
N PHE A 255 8.35 -3.07 9.96
CA PHE A 255 7.29 -2.36 10.67
C PHE A 255 7.70 -0.95 11.09
N LEU A 256 8.97 -0.70 11.39
CA LEU A 256 9.48 0.66 11.64
C LEU A 256 9.39 1.54 10.39
N VAL A 257 9.82 1.03 9.23
CA VAL A 257 9.70 1.76 7.97
C VAL A 257 8.22 1.97 7.61
N SER A 258 7.38 0.96 7.81
CA SER A 258 5.93 1.08 7.62
C SER A 258 5.33 2.14 8.56
N ALA A 259 5.71 2.15 9.84
CA ALA A 259 5.25 3.12 10.83
C ALA A 259 5.57 4.55 10.40
N ALA A 260 6.81 4.82 9.99
CA ALA A 260 7.22 6.14 9.51
C ALA A 260 6.44 6.59 8.28
N MET A 261 6.21 5.68 7.32
CA MET A 261 5.44 6.01 6.12
C MET A 261 3.97 6.29 6.40
N HIS A 262 3.34 5.55 7.31
CA HIS A 262 1.96 5.83 7.70
C HIS A 262 1.82 7.11 8.51
N GLU A 263 2.78 7.42 9.38
CA GLU A 263 2.83 8.70 10.09
C GLU A 263 2.90 9.87 9.09
N LEU A 264 3.76 9.73 8.07
CA LEU A 264 3.87 10.69 6.98
C LEU A 264 2.57 10.82 6.15
N MET A 265 1.90 9.71 5.87
CA MET A 265 0.59 9.74 5.19
C MET A 265 -0.46 10.45 6.03
N PHE A 266 -0.51 10.20 7.34
CA PHE A 266 -1.40 10.91 8.26
C PHE A 266 -1.07 12.38 8.36
N PHE A 267 0.21 12.77 8.28
CA PHE A 267 0.60 14.16 8.16
C PHE A 267 0.03 14.81 6.89
N TYR A 268 0.15 14.16 5.72
CA TYR A 268 -0.44 14.69 4.47
C TYR A 268 -1.96 14.75 4.52
N MET A 269 -2.62 13.78 5.14
CA MET A 269 -4.08 13.77 5.24
C MET A 269 -4.58 14.81 6.24
N SER A 270 -4.00 14.88 7.43
CA SER A 270 -4.45 15.80 8.49
C SER A 270 -4.20 17.26 8.15
N ARG A 271 -3.00 17.58 7.64
CA ARG A 271 -2.55 18.96 7.36
C ARG A 271 -2.75 19.94 8.53
N GLN A 272 -2.86 19.41 9.74
CA GLN A 272 -3.05 20.19 10.95
C GLN A 272 -1.74 20.25 11.72
N TRP A 273 -1.57 21.37 12.44
CA TRP A 273 -0.49 21.56 13.39
C TRP A 273 -1.10 21.59 14.80
N PRO A 274 -0.52 20.91 15.81
CA PRO A 274 0.76 20.20 15.79
C PRO A 274 0.75 18.91 14.94
N PRO A 275 1.94 18.46 14.47
CA PRO A 275 2.12 17.30 13.59
C PRO A 275 1.85 16.00 14.38
N PRO A 276 1.85 14.82 13.72
CA PRO A 276 1.06 13.70 14.20
C PRO A 276 1.59 13.10 15.53
N THR A 277 0.66 12.50 16.28
CA THR A 277 0.80 12.09 17.69
C THR A 277 1.68 10.86 17.89
N TRP A 278 2.27 10.32 16.82
CA TRP A 278 2.97 9.03 16.80
C TRP A 278 2.10 7.82 17.18
N GLU A 279 0.79 8.00 17.34
CA GLU A 279 -0.16 6.94 17.66
C GLU A 279 -0.29 5.93 16.51
N VAL A 280 -0.27 6.42 15.26
CA VAL A 280 -0.29 5.54 14.08
C VAL A 280 1.03 4.81 13.94
N ALA A 281 2.17 5.47 14.15
CA ALA A 281 3.44 4.79 14.24
C ALA A 281 3.44 3.71 15.33
N ALA A 282 2.89 4.00 16.51
CA ALA A 282 2.76 3.05 17.62
C ALA A 282 1.90 1.84 17.24
N PHE A 283 0.82 2.02 16.47
CA PHE A 283 0.02 0.91 15.93
C PHE A 283 0.90 -0.07 15.15
N PHE A 284 1.70 0.41 14.18
CA PHE A 284 2.54 -0.47 13.38
C PHE A 284 3.68 -1.09 14.19
N VAL A 285 4.32 -0.35 15.08
CA VAL A 285 5.37 -0.89 15.96
C VAL A 285 4.81 -1.98 16.87
N LEU A 286 3.62 -1.77 17.46
CA LEU A 286 2.93 -2.78 18.27
C LEU A 286 2.65 -4.05 17.46
N HIS A 287 2.08 -3.91 16.25
CA HIS A 287 1.82 -5.05 15.37
C HIS A 287 3.09 -5.79 14.97
N GLY A 288 4.19 -5.07 14.71
CA GLY A 288 5.50 -5.67 14.43
C GLY A 288 6.05 -6.44 15.62
N GLY A 289 5.93 -5.88 16.83
CA GLY A 289 6.30 -6.55 18.08
C GLY A 289 5.47 -7.81 18.33
N CYS A 290 4.14 -7.71 18.23
CA CYS A 290 3.24 -8.85 18.37
C CYS A 290 3.51 -9.94 17.33
N LEU A 291 3.81 -9.57 16.08
CA LEU A 291 4.17 -10.53 15.04
C LEU A 291 5.51 -11.21 15.33
N ALA A 292 6.50 -10.50 15.86
CA ALA A 292 7.76 -11.08 16.30
C ALA A 292 7.54 -12.07 17.46
N VAL A 293 6.72 -11.71 18.45
CA VAL A 293 6.32 -12.61 19.55
C VAL A 293 5.58 -13.83 19.01
N GLU A 294 4.64 -13.64 18.08
CA GLU A 294 3.89 -14.73 17.44
C GLU A 294 4.84 -15.69 16.70
N MET A 295 5.85 -15.18 16.00
CA MET A 295 6.85 -16.02 15.33
C MET A 295 7.64 -16.87 16.32
N VAL A 296 8.06 -16.29 17.46
CA VAL A 296 8.77 -17.03 18.51
C VAL A 296 7.84 -18.06 19.17
N ALA A 297 6.60 -17.67 19.49
CA ALA A 297 5.61 -18.54 20.10
C ALA A 297 5.27 -19.73 19.18
N LYS A 298 4.98 -19.49 17.90
CA LYS A 298 4.77 -20.55 16.90
C LYS A 298 5.96 -21.49 16.81
N ARG A 299 7.17 -20.94 16.85
CA ARG A 299 8.39 -21.75 16.81
C ARG A 299 8.51 -22.65 18.04
N LEU A 300 8.27 -22.14 19.25
CA LEU A 300 8.28 -22.96 20.46
C LEU A 300 7.15 -24.01 20.45
N TRP A 301 5.95 -23.61 20.04
CA TRP A 301 4.77 -24.48 19.97
C TRP A 301 4.95 -25.65 18.99
N ILE A 302 5.51 -25.37 17.82
CA ILE A 302 5.71 -26.37 16.76
C ILE A 302 7.02 -27.14 16.97
N ASP A 303 8.15 -26.46 17.17
CA ASP A 303 9.46 -27.11 17.22
C ASP A 303 9.72 -27.79 18.58
N ALA A 304 9.35 -27.13 19.69
CA ALA A 304 9.62 -27.65 21.03
C ALA A 304 8.50 -28.56 21.54
N TRP A 305 7.24 -28.19 21.32
CA TRP A 305 6.09 -28.93 21.83
C TRP A 305 5.40 -29.84 20.81
N LYS A 306 5.78 -29.79 19.52
CA LYS A 306 5.22 -30.62 18.43
C LYS A 306 3.68 -30.60 18.36
N MET A 307 3.08 -29.49 18.76
CA MET A 307 1.63 -29.34 18.80
C MET A 307 1.07 -28.92 17.44
N PRO A 308 -0.14 -29.37 17.05
CA PRO A 308 -0.75 -28.96 15.80
C PRO A 308 -1.09 -27.45 15.80
N PRO A 309 -1.20 -26.81 14.62
CA PRO A 309 -1.65 -25.44 14.50
C PRO A 309 -3.05 -25.26 15.09
N LEU A 310 -3.32 -24.09 15.66
CA LEU A 310 -4.65 -23.75 16.18
C LEU A 310 -5.71 -23.81 15.07
N PRO A 311 -6.89 -24.39 15.32
CA PRO A 311 -7.97 -24.41 14.35
C PRO A 311 -8.36 -23.01 13.88
N ALA A 312 -8.67 -22.87 12.59
CA ALA A 312 -9.04 -21.59 11.98
C ALA A 312 -10.24 -20.92 12.67
N VAL A 313 -11.17 -21.71 13.19
CA VAL A 313 -12.36 -21.24 13.92
C VAL A 313 -11.99 -20.43 15.16
N VAL A 314 -10.85 -20.71 15.80
CA VAL A 314 -10.36 -19.96 16.96
C VAL A 314 -9.41 -18.86 16.53
N SER A 315 -8.49 -19.16 15.62
CA SER A 315 -7.40 -18.24 15.28
C SER A 315 -7.85 -17.04 14.43
N VAL A 316 -8.88 -17.21 13.59
CA VAL A 316 -9.44 -16.11 12.78
C VAL A 316 -10.14 -15.06 13.65
N PRO A 317 -11.11 -15.38 14.53
CA PRO A 317 -11.73 -14.38 15.41
C PRO A 317 -10.72 -13.67 16.32
N VAL A 318 -9.72 -14.39 16.84
CA VAL A 318 -8.67 -13.80 17.67
C VAL A 318 -7.84 -12.80 16.88
N THR A 319 -7.39 -13.16 15.67
CA THR A 319 -6.55 -12.30 14.82
C THR A 319 -7.33 -11.06 14.36
N VAL A 320 -8.54 -11.26 13.83
CA VAL A 320 -9.39 -10.18 13.32
C VAL A 320 -9.87 -9.28 14.47
N GLY A 321 -10.25 -9.86 15.61
CA GLY A 321 -10.63 -9.13 16.81
C GLY A 321 -9.48 -8.28 17.36
N PHE A 322 -8.27 -8.83 17.44
CA PHE A 322 -7.07 -8.07 17.82
C PHE A 322 -6.79 -6.92 16.85
N PHE A 323 -6.93 -7.15 15.54
CA PHE A 323 -6.76 -6.10 14.53
C PHE A 323 -7.76 -4.96 14.74
N PHE A 324 -9.06 -5.25 14.86
CA PHE A 324 -10.07 -4.20 15.07
C PHE A 324 -9.89 -3.49 16.40
N TRP A 325 -9.57 -4.22 17.47
CA TRP A 325 -9.32 -3.64 18.78
C TRP A 325 -8.15 -2.64 18.74
N THR A 326 -7.02 -3.03 18.16
CA THR A 326 -5.86 -2.13 18.01
C THR A 326 -6.13 -0.98 17.05
N CYS A 327 -6.89 -1.19 15.97
CA CYS A 327 -7.34 -0.10 15.09
C CYS A 327 -8.17 0.93 15.86
N PHE A 328 -9.10 0.49 16.70
CA PHE A 328 -9.96 1.38 17.49
C PHE A 328 -9.19 2.10 18.59
N TRP A 329 -8.04 1.57 18.99
CA TRP A 329 -7.20 2.18 20.01
C TRP A 329 -6.18 3.17 19.45
N LEU A 330 -5.47 2.82 18.38
CA LEU A 330 -4.28 3.57 17.94
C LEU A 330 -4.40 4.15 16.52
N PHE A 331 -5.28 3.62 15.67
CA PHE A 331 -5.39 4.04 14.27
C PHE A 331 -6.54 5.03 14.04
N PHE A 332 -7.74 4.70 14.51
CA PHE A 332 -8.93 5.53 14.31
C PHE A 332 -8.94 6.83 15.11
N PRO A 333 -8.48 6.88 16.36
CA PRO A 333 -8.45 8.14 17.11
C PRO A 333 -7.72 9.28 16.36
N PRO A 334 -6.48 9.12 15.85
CA PRO A 334 -5.86 10.18 15.06
C PRO A 334 -6.54 10.40 13.69
N PHE A 335 -7.10 9.34 13.08
CA PHE A 335 -7.81 9.45 11.79
C PHE A 335 -9.09 10.30 11.91
N ILE A 336 -9.78 10.22 13.03
CA ILE A 336 -10.99 10.99 13.29
C ILE A 336 -10.66 12.34 13.89
N ASN A 337 -9.91 12.36 15.00
CA ASN A 337 -9.71 13.59 15.76
C ASN A 337 -8.82 14.59 15.03
N THR A 338 -7.75 14.10 14.38
CA THR A 338 -6.77 14.95 13.69
C THR A 338 -7.14 15.13 12.22
N CYS A 339 -7.39 14.03 11.48
CA CYS A 339 -7.72 14.15 10.06
C CYS A 339 -9.15 14.62 9.80
N LYS A 340 -10.07 14.52 10.79
CA LYS A 340 -11.51 14.75 10.62
C LYS A 340 -12.09 13.93 9.46
N ALA A 341 -11.62 12.68 9.36
CA ALA A 341 -11.88 11.85 8.18
C ALA A 341 -13.37 11.52 8.01
N ASP A 342 -14.09 11.25 9.10
CA ASP A 342 -15.54 11.04 9.11
C ASP A 342 -16.30 12.19 8.45
N VAL A 343 -15.95 13.44 8.75
CA VAL A 343 -16.60 14.62 8.17
C VAL A 343 -16.10 14.90 6.75
N ARG A 344 -14.80 14.80 6.52
CA ARG A 344 -14.19 15.15 5.22
C ARG A 344 -14.52 14.17 4.12
N VAL A 345 -14.62 12.88 4.44
CA VAL A 345 -15.02 11.85 3.48
C VAL A 345 -16.41 12.19 2.92
N VAL A 346 -17.39 12.46 3.79
CA VAL A 346 -18.74 12.85 3.38
C VAL A 346 -18.73 14.12 2.52
N LYS A 347 -18.08 15.17 3.01
CA LYS A 347 -17.97 16.45 2.29
C LYS A 347 -17.36 16.30 0.90
N GLU A 348 -16.35 15.44 0.75
CA GLU A 348 -15.74 15.19 -0.56
C GLU A 348 -16.69 14.49 -1.54
N TYR A 349 -17.47 13.52 -1.08
CA TYR A 349 -18.50 12.89 -1.91
C TYR A 349 -19.61 13.85 -2.30
N GLU A 350 -20.07 14.72 -1.40
CA GLU A 350 -21.06 15.76 -1.71
C GLU A 350 -20.55 16.72 -2.79
N ILE A 351 -19.31 17.23 -2.63
CA ILE A 351 -18.68 18.12 -3.60
C ILE A 351 -18.50 17.41 -4.95
N PHE A 352 -18.11 16.14 -4.95
CA PHE A 352 -17.97 15.33 -6.16
C PHE A 352 -19.30 15.07 -6.86
N GLY A 353 -20.36 14.75 -6.10
CA GLY A 353 -21.70 14.59 -6.64
C GLY A 353 -22.24 15.88 -7.27
N ALA A 354 -22.04 17.02 -6.60
CA ALA A 354 -22.42 18.33 -7.13
C ALA A 354 -21.66 18.67 -8.41
N PHE A 355 -20.35 18.37 -8.46
CA PHE A 355 -19.53 18.56 -9.64
C PHE A 355 -20.02 17.74 -10.84
N LEU A 356 -20.30 16.43 -10.65
CA LEU A 356 -20.85 15.58 -11.71
C LEU A 356 -22.23 16.07 -12.19
N LYS A 357 -23.07 16.52 -11.27
CA LYS A 357 -24.37 17.11 -11.60
C LYS A 357 -24.19 18.35 -12.48
N ASN A 358 -23.30 19.27 -12.11
CA ASN A 358 -23.03 20.48 -12.87
C ASN A 358 -22.50 20.18 -14.28
N ILE A 359 -21.63 19.17 -14.45
CA ILE A 359 -21.18 18.73 -15.78
C ILE A 359 -22.36 18.19 -16.59
N TYR A 360 -23.16 17.30 -16.02
CA TYR A 360 -24.26 16.64 -16.73
C TYR A 360 -25.34 17.64 -17.18
N TYR A 361 -25.77 18.54 -16.28
CA TYR A 361 -26.78 19.55 -16.59
C TYR A 361 -26.21 20.74 -17.37
N GLY A 362 -24.95 21.13 -17.12
CA GLY A 362 -24.24 22.15 -17.89
C GLY A 362 -24.05 21.75 -19.35
N ASN A 363 -23.71 20.48 -19.63
CA ASN A 363 -23.69 19.97 -21.01
C ASN A 363 -25.07 19.95 -21.66
N LYS A 364 -26.16 19.66 -20.91
CA LYS A 364 -27.52 19.68 -21.48
C LYS A 364 -27.96 21.07 -21.97
N ASN A 365 -27.49 22.14 -21.34
CA ASN A 365 -27.79 23.50 -21.78
C ASN A 365 -26.98 23.97 -23.01
N ILE A 366 -25.90 23.25 -23.38
CA ILE A 366 -25.08 23.55 -24.56
C ILE A 366 -25.69 22.92 -25.84
N TYR A 367 -26.55 21.90 -25.71
CA TYR A 367 -27.23 21.25 -26.85
C TYR A 367 -28.66 21.79 -27.10
N LEU A 368 -29.03 22.91 -26.50
CA LEU A 368 -30.37 23.54 -26.63
C LEU A 368 -30.33 24.94 -27.28
N TRP A 369 -29.29 25.25 -28.06
CA TRP A 369 -29.25 26.42 -28.93
C TRP A 369 -29.04 26.03 -30.38
#